data_AF-A0A955N142-F1
#
_entry.id   AF-A0A955N142-F1
#
_cell.length_a   1.000
_cell.length_b   1.000
_cell.length_c   1.000
_cell.angle_alpha   90.00
_cell.angle_beta   90.00
_cell.angle_gamma   90.00
#
_symmetry.space_group_name_H-M   'P 1'
#
loop_
_entity.id
_entity.type
_entity.pdbx_description
1 polymer ?
#
loop_
_entity_poly.entity_id
_entity_poly.type
_entity_poly.pdbx_seq_one_letter_code
_entity_poly.pdbx_strand_id
1 'polypeptide(L)'
;NQPNDPQDAVWKFSDFPALAREAKEHGLEEMVAWIWHKPFTLPFPAPYPHLGTEEDFIKAIAECKEIGVNVAPFVSVLQAEKSTAERYGLTINPESGNWTYHTEFIPKFNPSYASRFACVQVDTTDPRWQQDVLDSCTKLIEMGVPSLCWDQYWAVEKEPNLNTLTSEIRRLAKTRDPQSTFSGEELKNFEIDSNYLDYTWNWGHHENLQALVSVFPAPRINVNINHSVTAAKRCFADNLYLNVWPMKPDSINGSDWISNDSALSRILKQCSTLRGRFLDYFTEGLFIGDCILSEPCPEGQVSAYVLPDRLLVIAFAESEGETLQPNFDLSPWLSSPSGEYRWTSFDVDGHEYETGTAGGGGIRLGIPADKATDLVLIEWKPS
;
A
#
# COMPACT_ATOMS: atom_id res chain seq x y z
N ASN A 1 -17.54 4.39 -11.64
CA ASN A 1 -17.93 5.26 -10.51
C ASN A 1 -18.00 6.70 -10.90
N GLN A 2 -19.17 7.11 -11.35
CA GLN A 2 -19.64 8.48 -11.29
C GLN A 2 -20.56 8.59 -10.07
N PRO A 3 -19.99 8.86 -8.89
CA PRO A 3 -20.68 8.74 -7.60
C PRO A 3 -21.88 9.67 -7.41
N ASN A 4 -22.27 10.57 -8.34
CA ASN A 4 -23.59 11.21 -8.14
C ASN A 4 -24.73 10.29 -8.59
N ASP A 5 -24.46 9.16 -9.24
CA ASP A 5 -25.45 8.12 -9.45
C ASP A 5 -25.43 7.16 -8.25
N PRO A 6 -26.52 7.07 -7.46
CA PRO A 6 -26.63 6.10 -6.38
C PRO A 6 -26.44 4.64 -6.82
N GLN A 7 -26.62 4.32 -8.11
CA GLN A 7 -26.42 2.98 -8.66
C GLN A 7 -24.94 2.60 -8.81
N ASP A 8 -24.04 3.60 -8.85
CA ASP A 8 -22.59 3.39 -8.93
C ASP A 8 -21.96 3.13 -7.55
N ALA A 9 -22.71 3.32 -6.46
CA ALA A 9 -22.21 3.05 -5.13
C ALA A 9 -22.09 1.53 -4.90
N VAL A 10 -20.85 1.03 -4.90
CA VAL A 10 -20.54 -0.36 -4.57
C VAL A 10 -20.72 -0.62 -3.07
N TRP A 11 -20.22 0.29 -2.24
CA TRP A 11 -20.19 0.18 -0.79
C TRP A 11 -20.73 1.45 -0.15
N LYS A 12 -21.42 1.31 0.97
CA LYS A 12 -21.91 2.39 1.84
C LYS A 12 -21.14 2.39 3.16
N PHE A 13 -21.29 3.45 3.95
CA PHE A 13 -20.65 3.51 5.28
C PHE A 13 -21.10 2.38 6.20
N SER A 14 -22.35 1.92 6.06
CA SER A 14 -22.86 0.76 6.79
C SER A 14 -22.16 -0.57 6.45
N ASP A 15 -21.47 -0.67 5.31
CA ASP A 15 -20.72 -1.87 4.92
C ASP A 15 -19.29 -1.90 5.50
N PHE A 16 -18.76 -0.75 5.93
CA PHE A 16 -17.37 -0.61 6.39
C PHE A 16 -17.00 -1.57 7.52
N PRO A 17 -17.83 -1.81 8.57
CA PRO A 17 -17.46 -2.76 9.62
C PRO A 17 -17.33 -4.20 9.10
N ALA A 18 -18.10 -4.59 8.08
CA ALA A 18 -17.99 -5.91 7.47
C ALA A 18 -16.71 -6.01 6.61
N LEU A 19 -16.42 -4.99 5.81
CA LEU A 19 -15.18 -4.88 5.05
C LEU A 19 -13.95 -4.88 5.96
N ALA A 20 -14.00 -4.17 7.10
CA ALA A 20 -12.92 -4.16 8.09
C ALA A 20 -12.67 -5.53 8.72
N ARG A 21 -13.73 -6.30 9.04
CA ARG A 21 -13.56 -7.67 9.52
C ARG A 21 -12.88 -8.55 8.47
N GLU A 22 -13.32 -8.47 7.22
CA GLU A 22 -12.67 -9.21 6.13
C GLU A 22 -11.20 -8.77 5.97
N ALA A 23 -10.92 -7.46 5.92
CA ALA A 23 -9.57 -6.93 5.84
C ALA A 23 -8.68 -7.50 6.97
N LYS A 24 -9.17 -7.47 8.21
CA LYS A 24 -8.46 -8.00 9.38
C LYS A 24 -8.18 -9.48 9.28
N GLU A 25 -9.16 -10.27 8.83
CA GLU A 25 -9.00 -11.72 8.61
C GLU A 25 -7.93 -12.06 7.57
N HIS A 26 -7.59 -11.11 6.68
CA HIS A 26 -6.57 -11.26 5.65
C HIS A 26 -5.27 -10.51 5.97
N GLY A 27 -5.12 -10.02 7.21
CA GLY A 27 -3.91 -9.33 7.65
C GLY A 27 -3.74 -7.91 7.14
N LEU A 28 -4.82 -7.30 6.63
CA LEU A 28 -4.83 -5.91 6.21
C LEU A 28 -5.25 -5.03 7.39
N GLU A 29 -4.63 -3.85 7.50
CA GLU A 29 -4.75 -2.98 8.68
C GLU A 29 -5.39 -1.63 8.38
N GLU A 30 -5.63 -1.32 7.10
CA GLU A 30 -6.20 -0.05 6.68
C GLU A 30 -7.11 -0.23 5.46
N MET A 31 -8.22 0.52 5.44
CA MET A 31 -9.10 0.68 4.30
C MET A 31 -9.02 2.11 3.78
N VAL A 32 -8.75 2.27 2.48
CA VAL A 32 -8.83 3.58 1.81
C VAL A 32 -10.24 3.78 1.26
N ALA A 33 -10.95 4.78 1.78
CA ALA A 33 -12.30 5.10 1.32
C ALA A 33 -12.24 5.99 0.07
N TRP A 34 -12.26 5.38 -1.11
CA TRP A 34 -12.22 6.10 -2.38
C TRP A 34 -13.58 6.71 -2.72
N ILE A 35 -13.60 7.98 -3.13
CA ILE A 35 -14.81 8.68 -3.60
C ILE A 35 -15.94 8.72 -2.55
N TRP A 36 -15.62 9.10 -1.31
CA TRP A 36 -16.60 9.24 -0.22
C TRP A 36 -17.34 10.61 -0.21
N HIS A 37 -16.77 11.62 -0.86
CA HIS A 37 -17.40 12.92 -1.15
C HIS A 37 -17.09 13.39 -2.58
N LYS A 38 -17.65 14.54 -2.98
CA LYS A 38 -17.39 15.15 -4.28
C LYS A 38 -15.89 15.51 -4.42
N PRO A 39 -15.13 14.89 -5.34
CA PRO A 39 -13.71 15.16 -5.49
C PRO A 39 -13.46 16.59 -5.97
N PHE A 40 -12.22 17.06 -5.83
CA PHE A 40 -11.74 18.37 -6.31
C PHE A 40 -12.49 19.57 -5.72
N THR A 41 -13.21 19.36 -4.62
CA THR A 41 -14.05 20.37 -3.97
C THR A 41 -13.44 20.74 -2.62
N LEU A 42 -13.09 22.03 -2.46
CA LEU A 42 -12.59 22.62 -1.22
C LEU A 42 -13.43 23.84 -0.81
N PRO A 43 -13.68 24.04 0.51
CA PRO A 43 -13.46 23.09 1.62
C PRO A 43 -14.19 21.75 1.42
N PHE A 44 -13.80 20.69 2.14
CA PHE A 44 -14.40 19.37 1.95
C PHE A 44 -15.92 19.42 2.15
N PRO A 45 -16.72 19.00 1.16
CA PRO A 45 -18.17 18.95 1.32
C PRO A 45 -18.56 17.77 2.21
N ALA A 46 -19.83 17.74 2.62
CA ALA A 46 -20.41 16.56 3.24
C ALA A 46 -20.29 15.33 2.32
N PRO A 47 -20.28 14.11 2.88
CA PRO A 47 -20.30 12.89 2.09
C PRO A 47 -21.46 12.84 1.10
N TYR A 48 -21.33 11.97 0.10
CA TYR A 48 -22.42 11.70 -0.83
C TYR A 48 -23.64 11.12 -0.10
N PRO A 49 -24.86 11.70 -0.25
CA PRO A 49 -26.01 11.31 0.56
C PRO A 49 -26.44 9.83 0.46
N HIS A 50 -26.16 9.16 -0.66
CA HIS A 50 -26.52 7.76 -0.86
C HIS A 50 -25.51 6.77 -0.24
N LEU A 51 -24.33 7.25 0.19
CA LEU A 51 -23.35 6.47 0.97
C LEU A 51 -23.71 6.44 2.46
N GLY A 52 -24.40 7.48 2.94
CA GLY A 52 -24.80 7.68 4.32
C GLY A 52 -24.66 9.14 4.76
N THR A 53 -24.95 9.42 6.02
CA THR A 53 -24.74 10.73 6.65
C THR A 53 -23.28 10.90 7.14
N GLU A 54 -22.90 12.12 7.53
CA GLU A 54 -21.60 12.37 8.19
C GLU A 54 -21.48 11.59 9.52
N GLU A 55 -22.59 11.46 10.26
CA GLU A 55 -22.65 10.65 11.48
C GLU A 55 -22.45 9.15 11.19
N ASP A 56 -23.07 8.63 10.12
CA ASP A 56 -22.87 7.25 9.70
C ASP A 56 -21.40 6.97 9.34
N PHE A 57 -20.75 7.93 8.67
CA PHE A 57 -19.34 7.83 8.30
C PHE A 57 -18.43 7.78 9.54
N ILE A 58 -18.60 8.72 10.47
CA ILE A 58 -17.81 8.78 11.70
C ILE A 58 -18.03 7.52 12.55
N LYS A 59 -19.28 7.09 12.70
CA LYS A 59 -19.63 5.87 13.43
C LYS A 59 -18.98 4.64 12.80
N ALA A 60 -19.07 4.49 11.48
CA ALA A 60 -18.45 3.39 10.76
C ALA A 60 -16.93 3.34 10.96
N ILE A 61 -16.25 4.49 10.90
CA ILE A 61 -14.80 4.58 11.15
C ILE A 61 -14.46 4.16 12.58
N ALA A 62 -15.22 4.62 13.56
CA ALA A 62 -15.02 4.22 14.95
C ALA A 62 -15.16 2.70 15.14
N GLU A 63 -16.18 2.08 14.54
CA GLU A 63 -16.38 0.62 14.56
C GLU A 63 -15.23 -0.14 13.87
N CYS A 64 -14.75 0.35 12.71
CA CYS A 64 -13.58 -0.23 12.04
C CYS A 64 -12.33 -0.18 12.93
N LYS A 65 -12.13 0.93 13.64
CA LYS A 65 -11.02 1.08 14.57
C LYS A 65 -11.12 0.11 15.75
N GLU A 66 -12.32 -0.15 16.28
CA GLU A 66 -12.53 -1.18 17.31
C GLU A 66 -12.18 -2.59 16.80
N ILE A 67 -12.36 -2.87 15.51
CA ILE A 67 -11.94 -4.11 14.84
C ILE A 67 -10.41 -4.16 14.64
N GLY A 68 -9.72 -3.02 14.80
CA GLY A 68 -8.28 -2.89 14.60
C GLY A 68 -7.89 -2.70 13.12
N VAL A 69 -8.76 -2.01 12.35
CA VAL A 69 -8.51 -1.57 10.98
C VAL A 69 -8.76 -0.08 10.87
N ASN A 70 -7.75 0.67 10.43
CA ASN A 70 -7.86 2.10 10.18
C ASN A 70 -8.69 2.38 8.92
N VAL A 71 -9.25 3.59 8.85
CA VAL A 71 -9.91 4.08 7.64
C VAL A 71 -9.27 5.40 7.24
N ALA A 72 -8.69 5.45 6.06
CA ALA A 72 -8.09 6.63 5.47
C ALA A 72 -9.00 7.14 4.34
N PRO A 73 -9.71 8.27 4.51
CA PRO A 73 -10.47 8.86 3.43
C PRO A 73 -9.53 9.33 2.33
N PHE A 74 -9.87 8.98 1.08
CA PHE A 74 -9.14 9.44 -0.08
C PHE A 74 -9.55 10.86 -0.45
N VAL A 75 -8.59 11.78 -0.60
CA VAL A 75 -8.87 13.20 -0.86
C VAL A 75 -8.05 13.73 -2.03
N SER A 76 -8.72 14.45 -2.93
CA SER A 76 -8.09 15.10 -4.08
C SER A 76 -8.08 16.61 -3.87
N VAL A 77 -6.95 17.14 -3.39
CA VAL A 77 -6.80 18.55 -3.00
C VAL A 77 -6.03 19.40 -4.02
N LEU A 78 -5.25 18.78 -4.92
CA LEU A 78 -4.42 19.51 -5.90
C LEU A 78 -5.17 19.94 -7.15
N GLN A 79 -6.30 19.33 -7.43
CA GLN A 79 -7.19 19.70 -8.53
C GLN A 79 -8.43 20.39 -7.97
N ALA A 80 -8.91 21.40 -8.70
CA ALA A 80 -10.13 22.12 -8.38
C ALA A 80 -11.17 21.96 -9.49
N GLU A 81 -12.37 21.52 -9.12
CA GLU A 81 -13.55 21.64 -9.98
C GLU A 81 -14.03 23.10 -10.04
N LYS A 82 -14.96 23.40 -10.95
CA LYS A 82 -15.40 24.77 -11.27
C LYS A 82 -15.65 25.65 -10.03
N SER A 83 -16.45 25.18 -9.06
CA SER A 83 -16.80 26.02 -7.91
C SER A 83 -15.60 26.33 -7.01
N THR A 84 -14.69 25.38 -6.85
CA THR A 84 -13.44 25.55 -6.09
C THR A 84 -12.40 26.35 -6.88
N ALA A 85 -12.32 26.18 -8.19
CA ALA A 85 -11.42 26.92 -9.07
C ALA A 85 -11.72 28.43 -9.02
N GLU A 86 -13.00 28.81 -9.05
CA GLU A 86 -13.46 30.19 -8.95
C GLU A 86 -13.01 30.86 -7.63
N ARG A 87 -12.96 30.12 -6.52
CA ARG A 87 -12.47 30.63 -5.21
C ARG A 87 -11.01 31.09 -5.28
N TYR A 88 -10.21 30.44 -6.11
CA TYR A 88 -8.80 30.74 -6.28
C TYR A 88 -8.51 31.65 -7.48
N GLY A 89 -9.54 32.07 -8.23
CA GLY A 89 -9.39 32.87 -9.44
C GLY A 89 -8.90 32.07 -10.65
N LEU A 90 -9.10 30.75 -10.63
CA LEU A 90 -8.73 29.84 -11.71
C LEU A 90 -9.91 29.60 -12.64
N THR A 91 -9.62 29.26 -13.90
CA THR A 91 -10.64 28.95 -14.90
C THR A 91 -10.34 27.60 -15.52
N ILE A 92 -11.37 26.76 -15.59
CA ILE A 92 -11.30 25.47 -16.30
C ILE A 92 -11.52 25.76 -17.78
N ASN A 93 -10.57 25.32 -18.60
CA ASN A 93 -10.57 25.46 -20.05
C ASN A 93 -10.30 24.09 -20.72
N PRO A 94 -10.39 23.97 -22.06
CA PRO A 94 -10.16 22.70 -22.75
C PRO A 94 -8.75 22.11 -22.59
N GLU A 95 -7.76 22.90 -22.18
CA GLU A 95 -6.39 22.45 -21.89
C GLU A 95 -6.20 22.06 -20.42
N SER A 96 -7.22 22.26 -19.58
CA SER A 96 -7.20 21.88 -18.18
C SER A 96 -7.34 20.36 -18.00
N GLY A 97 -7.00 19.86 -16.82
CA GLY A 97 -7.10 18.45 -16.51
C GLY A 97 -8.53 17.91 -16.62
N ASN A 98 -8.65 16.62 -16.88
CA ASN A 98 -9.93 15.93 -16.93
C ASN A 98 -9.79 14.50 -16.42
N TRP A 99 -10.42 14.23 -15.28
CA TRP A 99 -10.42 12.92 -14.62
C TRP A 99 -11.71 12.15 -14.89
N THR A 100 -12.41 12.47 -15.97
CA THR A 100 -13.69 11.82 -16.28
C THR A 100 -13.47 10.35 -16.64
N TYR A 101 -14.15 9.45 -15.92
CA TYR A 101 -14.12 8.01 -16.13
C TYR A 101 -15.52 7.41 -16.16
N HIS A 102 -15.73 6.40 -17.02
CA HIS A 102 -16.89 5.52 -16.99
C HIS A 102 -16.59 4.21 -17.74
N THR A 103 -17.19 3.10 -17.31
CA THR A 103 -17.03 1.80 -17.97
C THR A 103 -17.61 1.77 -19.38
N GLU A 104 -18.59 2.64 -19.67
CA GLU A 104 -19.22 2.79 -21.00
C GLU A 104 -18.52 3.81 -21.92
N PHE A 105 -17.52 4.55 -21.43
CA PHE A 105 -16.79 5.50 -22.27
C PHE A 105 -15.71 4.80 -23.11
N ILE A 106 -15.39 5.40 -24.26
CA ILE A 106 -14.30 5.01 -25.18
C ILE A 106 -13.48 6.28 -25.53
N PRO A 107 -12.25 6.45 -25.02
CA PRO A 107 -11.61 5.61 -23.98
C PRO A 107 -12.34 5.72 -22.64
N LYS A 108 -12.20 4.68 -21.79
CA LYS A 108 -12.87 4.63 -20.47
C LYS A 108 -12.42 5.75 -19.53
N PHE A 109 -11.20 6.24 -19.70
CA PHE A 109 -10.58 7.27 -18.89
C PHE A 109 -10.19 8.48 -19.76
N ASN A 110 -10.49 9.67 -19.28
CA ASN A 110 -10.25 10.96 -19.94
C ASN A 110 -10.71 11.01 -21.42
N PRO A 111 -11.97 10.66 -21.73
CA PRO A 111 -12.49 10.84 -23.08
C PRO A 111 -12.66 12.33 -23.40
N SER A 112 -12.23 12.75 -24.60
CA SER A 112 -12.27 14.16 -25.03
C SER A 112 -13.68 14.76 -25.11
N TYR A 113 -14.72 13.93 -25.14
CA TYR A 113 -16.13 14.34 -25.23
C TYR A 113 -16.85 14.37 -23.88
N ALA A 114 -16.19 14.04 -22.76
CA ALA A 114 -16.80 14.11 -21.44
C ALA A 114 -15.96 15.00 -20.50
N SER A 115 -16.63 15.91 -19.79
CA SER A 115 -15.99 16.95 -18.98
C SER A 115 -16.54 17.05 -17.55
N ARG A 116 -17.23 16.00 -17.09
CA ARG A 116 -17.90 15.99 -15.78
C ARG A 116 -16.93 16.21 -14.62
N PHE A 117 -15.71 15.69 -14.76
CA PHE A 117 -14.59 15.86 -13.83
C PHE A 117 -13.46 16.66 -14.48
N ALA A 118 -13.81 17.63 -15.33
CA ALA A 118 -12.87 18.66 -15.73
C ALA A 118 -12.44 19.45 -14.49
N CYS A 119 -11.15 19.70 -14.37
CA CYS A 119 -10.54 20.33 -13.22
C CYS A 119 -9.30 21.12 -13.63
N VAL A 120 -8.85 22.01 -12.77
CA VAL A 120 -7.61 22.76 -12.95
C VAL A 120 -6.74 22.60 -11.72
N GLN A 121 -5.43 22.49 -11.93
CA GLN A 121 -4.49 22.37 -10.83
C GLN A 121 -4.40 23.68 -10.04
N VAL A 122 -4.39 23.58 -8.71
CA VAL A 122 -4.23 24.74 -7.81
C VAL A 122 -2.75 24.97 -7.51
N ASP A 123 -2.34 26.24 -7.37
CA ASP A 123 -1.04 26.60 -6.81
C ASP A 123 -1.04 26.28 -5.32
N THR A 124 -0.23 25.32 -4.89
CA THR A 124 -0.15 24.89 -3.48
C THR A 124 0.47 25.96 -2.57
N THR A 125 0.99 27.06 -3.12
CA THR A 125 1.44 28.23 -2.35
C THR A 125 0.35 29.29 -2.15
N ASP A 126 -0.86 29.10 -2.70
CA ASP A 126 -1.99 29.99 -2.45
C ASP A 126 -2.43 29.89 -0.97
N PRO A 127 -2.39 30.99 -0.19
CA PRO A 127 -2.70 30.95 1.24
C PRO A 127 -4.16 30.57 1.53
N ARG A 128 -5.08 30.83 0.60
CA ARG A 128 -6.49 30.43 0.75
C ARG A 128 -6.63 28.91 0.61
N TRP A 129 -5.91 28.32 -0.34
CA TRP A 129 -5.89 26.87 -0.53
C TRP A 129 -5.28 26.16 0.68
N GLN A 130 -4.12 26.66 1.15
CA GLN A 130 -3.45 26.17 2.35
C GLN A 130 -4.41 26.12 3.55
N GLN A 131 -5.15 27.20 3.79
CA GLN A 131 -6.12 27.27 4.87
C GLN A 131 -7.33 26.35 4.65
N ASP A 132 -7.94 26.35 3.46
CA ASP A 132 -9.11 25.51 3.15
C ASP A 132 -8.79 24.01 3.33
N VAL A 133 -7.58 23.57 2.95
CA VAL A 133 -7.12 22.18 3.15
C VAL A 133 -6.85 21.89 4.62
N LEU A 134 -6.13 22.77 5.32
CA LEU A 134 -5.83 22.61 6.75
C LEU A 134 -7.12 22.51 7.57
N ASP A 135 -8.07 23.41 7.35
CA ASP A 135 -9.36 23.44 8.05
C ASP A 135 -10.15 22.16 7.80
N SER A 136 -10.19 21.71 6.54
CA SER A 136 -10.92 20.50 6.16
C SER A 136 -10.31 19.24 6.79
N CYS A 137 -8.98 19.11 6.80
CA CYS A 137 -8.28 17.99 7.43
C CYS A 137 -8.38 18.06 8.96
N THR A 138 -8.28 19.24 9.56
CA THR A 138 -8.44 19.44 11.00
C THR A 138 -9.84 19.02 11.46
N LYS A 139 -10.88 19.43 10.73
CA LYS A 139 -12.26 18.99 11.00
C LYS A 139 -12.36 17.47 11.02
N LEU A 140 -11.80 16.77 10.03
CA LEU A 140 -11.80 15.29 9.99
C LEU A 140 -11.08 14.69 11.20
N ILE A 141 -9.89 15.19 11.53
CA ILE A 141 -9.10 14.72 12.69
C ILE A 141 -9.87 14.90 13.99
N GLU A 142 -10.50 16.07 14.20
CA GLU A 142 -11.30 16.38 15.39
C GLU A 142 -12.50 15.44 15.52
N MET A 143 -13.15 15.11 14.39
CA MET A 143 -14.25 14.14 14.32
C MET A 143 -13.82 12.68 14.54
N GLY A 144 -12.52 12.41 14.64
CA GLY A 144 -12.00 11.06 14.89
C GLY A 144 -11.55 10.31 13.64
N VAL A 145 -11.25 11.04 12.56
CA VAL A 145 -10.73 10.49 11.29
C VAL A 145 -9.30 11.00 11.04
N PRO A 146 -8.29 10.45 11.74
CA PRO A 146 -6.94 11.01 11.72
C PRO A 146 -6.07 10.50 10.56
N SER A 147 -6.38 9.34 9.98
CA SER A 147 -5.65 8.83 8.80
C SER A 147 -6.16 9.49 7.52
N LEU A 148 -5.28 9.78 6.55
CA LEU A 148 -5.63 10.41 5.28
C LEU A 148 -4.83 9.81 4.11
N CYS A 149 -5.47 9.68 2.94
CA CYS A 149 -4.81 9.26 1.71
C CYS A 149 -5.01 10.32 0.61
N TRP A 150 -3.94 10.82 0.02
CA TRP A 150 -4.00 11.91 -0.97
C TRP A 150 -3.87 11.42 -2.41
N ASP A 151 -4.75 11.89 -3.28
CA ASP A 151 -4.79 11.52 -4.70
C ASP A 151 -3.57 11.96 -5.50
N GLN A 152 -2.94 13.06 -5.10
CA GLN A 152 -1.76 13.58 -5.77
C GLN A 152 -0.88 14.21 -4.72
N TYR A 153 0.39 13.83 -4.68
CA TYR A 153 1.37 14.30 -3.71
C TYR A 153 2.64 14.72 -4.41
N TRP A 154 2.93 16.01 -4.38
CA TRP A 154 4.21 16.60 -4.75
C TRP A 154 4.26 18.05 -4.27
N ALA A 155 5.46 18.52 -3.91
CA ALA A 155 5.68 19.89 -3.48
C ALA A 155 6.43 20.74 -4.52
N VAL A 156 6.23 22.05 -4.43
CA VAL A 156 7.12 23.07 -5.02
C VAL A 156 8.11 23.55 -3.97
N GLU A 157 9.27 24.08 -4.39
CA GLU A 157 10.31 24.54 -3.46
C GLU A 157 9.89 25.76 -2.60
N LYS A 158 8.98 26.59 -3.11
CA LYS A 158 8.57 27.84 -2.45
C LYS A 158 7.67 27.56 -1.24
N GLU A 159 8.12 27.93 -0.05
CA GLU A 159 7.36 27.82 1.20
C GLU A 159 6.40 29.02 1.46
N PRO A 160 5.28 28.81 2.19
CA PRO A 160 4.75 27.52 2.61
C PRO A 160 4.25 26.71 1.40
N ASN A 161 4.60 25.41 1.36
CA ASN A 161 4.19 24.46 0.33
C ASN A 161 3.38 23.29 0.92
N LEU A 162 3.20 22.25 0.10
CA LEU A 162 2.49 21.03 0.46
C LEU A 162 3.17 20.24 1.60
N ASN A 163 4.50 20.28 1.70
CA ASN A 163 5.25 19.56 2.74
C ASN A 163 5.09 20.20 4.12
N THR A 164 5.17 21.53 4.19
CA THR A 164 4.91 22.27 5.44
C THR A 164 3.47 22.05 5.92
N LEU A 165 2.50 22.08 4.99
CA LEU A 165 1.10 21.77 5.30
C LEU A 165 0.93 20.34 5.81
N THR A 166 1.53 19.36 5.13
CA THR A 166 1.46 17.95 5.49
C THR A 166 2.06 17.70 6.87
N SER A 167 3.17 18.35 7.20
CA SER A 167 3.80 18.27 8.52
C SER A 167 2.84 18.69 9.64
N GLU A 168 2.12 19.79 9.44
CA GLU A 168 1.15 20.29 10.42
C GLU A 168 -0.06 19.36 10.55
N ILE A 169 -0.62 18.91 9.43
CA ILE A 169 -1.74 17.94 9.42
C ILE A 169 -1.33 16.64 10.12
N ARG A 170 -0.14 16.11 9.82
CA ARG A 170 0.40 14.91 10.46
C ARG A 170 0.60 15.12 11.95
N ARG A 171 1.12 16.27 12.38
CA ARG A 171 1.28 16.59 13.80
C ARG A 171 -0.06 16.57 14.54
N LEU A 172 -1.10 17.17 13.95
CA LEU A 172 -2.47 17.16 14.50
C LEU A 172 -3.03 15.72 14.55
N ALA A 173 -2.92 14.98 13.45
CA ALA A 173 -3.38 13.59 13.35
C ALA A 173 -2.71 12.69 14.39
N LYS A 174 -1.37 12.74 14.50
CA LYS A 174 -0.60 11.94 15.47
C LYS A 174 -0.86 12.32 16.93
N THR A 175 -1.20 13.58 17.20
CA THR A 175 -1.63 14.03 18.53
C THR A 175 -2.96 13.39 18.92
N ARG A 176 -3.87 13.25 17.94
CA ARG A 176 -5.18 12.61 18.13
C ARG A 176 -5.06 11.08 18.22
N ASP A 177 -4.22 10.50 17.38
CA ASP A 177 -4.00 9.08 17.25
C ASP A 177 -2.57 8.77 16.79
N PRO A 178 -1.68 8.30 17.68
CA PRO A 178 -0.30 7.97 17.31
C PRO A 178 -0.17 6.94 16.19
N GLN A 179 -1.20 6.12 15.95
CA GLN A 179 -1.25 5.10 14.90
C GLN A 179 -1.84 5.62 13.58
N SER A 180 -2.24 6.89 13.48
CA SER A 180 -2.76 7.46 12.23
C SER A 180 -1.73 7.37 11.11
N THR A 181 -2.18 7.16 9.89
CA THR A 181 -1.31 7.10 8.71
C THR A 181 -1.55 8.30 7.79
N PHE A 182 -0.58 8.58 6.94
CA PHE A 182 -0.73 9.51 5.83
C PHE A 182 -0.07 8.91 4.60
N SER A 183 -0.83 8.76 3.54
CA SER A 183 -0.37 8.24 2.25
C SER A 183 -0.70 9.21 1.12
N GLY A 184 -0.08 9.00 -0.04
CA GLY A 184 -0.46 9.73 -1.23
C GLY A 184 0.17 9.19 -2.51
N GLU A 185 -0.40 9.56 -3.65
CA GLU A 185 0.18 9.28 -4.97
C GLU A 185 1.45 10.11 -5.15
N GLU A 186 2.61 9.44 -5.06
CA GLU A 186 3.90 10.09 -5.26
C GLU A 186 4.11 10.34 -6.76
N LEU A 187 4.40 11.60 -7.12
CA LEU A 187 4.41 12.04 -8.52
C LEU A 187 5.70 12.70 -8.98
N LYS A 188 6.70 12.91 -8.10
CA LYS A 188 7.82 13.79 -8.45
C LYS A 188 9.13 13.49 -7.74
N ASN A 189 9.17 13.53 -6.41
CA ASN A 189 10.43 13.43 -5.67
C ASN A 189 10.28 12.54 -4.45
N PHE A 190 10.42 11.24 -4.71
CA PHE A 190 10.39 10.18 -3.71
C PHE A 190 11.30 10.43 -2.50
N GLU A 191 12.51 10.95 -2.70
CA GLU A 191 13.45 11.22 -1.60
C GLU A 191 12.91 12.28 -0.64
N ILE A 192 12.27 13.34 -1.16
CA ILE A 192 11.64 14.36 -0.32
C ILE A 192 10.36 13.80 0.32
N ASP A 193 9.50 13.19 -0.49
CA ASP A 193 8.16 12.73 -0.10
C ASP A 193 8.22 11.61 0.95
N SER A 194 9.34 10.87 1.02
CA SER A 194 9.64 9.88 2.06
C SER A 194 9.62 10.39 3.49
N ASN A 195 9.80 11.70 3.69
CA ASN A 195 9.74 12.29 5.02
C ASN A 195 8.29 12.54 5.50
N TYR A 196 7.31 12.41 4.61
CA TYR A 196 5.93 12.82 4.86
C TYR A 196 4.91 11.69 4.69
N LEU A 197 5.21 10.73 3.81
CA LEU A 197 4.33 9.59 3.52
C LEU A 197 4.74 8.35 4.32
N ASP A 198 3.78 7.66 4.91
CA ASP A 198 4.02 6.35 5.55
C ASP A 198 4.06 5.22 4.51
N TYR A 199 3.23 5.35 3.47
CA TYR A 199 3.19 4.48 2.29
C TYR A 199 2.66 5.26 1.08
N THR A 200 2.91 4.77 -0.13
CA THR A 200 2.44 5.42 -1.36
C THR A 200 1.02 4.99 -1.74
N TRP A 201 0.36 5.77 -2.59
CA TRP A 201 -0.86 5.37 -3.30
C TRP A 201 -0.66 5.57 -4.81
N ASN A 202 0.04 4.66 -5.46
CA ASN A 202 0.32 4.71 -6.88
C ASN A 202 -0.47 3.64 -7.64
N TRP A 203 -0.83 3.96 -8.87
CA TRP A 203 -1.52 3.05 -9.80
C TRP A 203 -0.55 2.06 -10.45
N GLY A 204 0.13 1.26 -9.62
CA GLY A 204 1.18 0.34 -10.03
C GLY A 204 0.84 -1.15 -9.83
N HIS A 205 1.50 -1.99 -10.60
CA HIS A 205 1.59 -3.43 -10.36
C HIS A 205 2.97 -3.76 -9.77
N HIS A 206 3.16 -5.01 -9.35
CA HIS A 206 4.45 -5.42 -8.82
C HIS A 206 5.56 -5.27 -9.87
N GLU A 207 6.63 -4.59 -9.49
CA GLU A 207 7.91 -4.53 -10.20
C GLU A 207 9.03 -4.93 -9.24
N ASN A 208 10.23 -5.25 -9.73
CA ASN A 208 11.37 -5.48 -8.85
C ASN A 208 11.81 -4.14 -8.23
N LEU A 209 11.35 -3.90 -7.00
CA LEU A 209 11.62 -2.68 -6.23
C LEU A 209 12.62 -2.91 -5.10
N GLN A 210 13.35 -4.04 -5.10
CA GLN A 210 14.21 -4.42 -3.98
C GLN A 210 15.30 -3.38 -3.69
N ALA A 211 15.90 -2.83 -4.74
CA ALA A 211 16.89 -1.75 -4.60
C ALA A 211 16.30 -0.51 -3.91
N LEU A 212 15.06 -0.14 -4.24
CA LEU A 212 14.38 1.00 -3.61
C LEU A 212 14.08 0.73 -2.14
N VAL A 213 13.50 -0.44 -1.82
CA VAL A 213 13.17 -0.84 -0.45
C VAL A 213 14.42 -0.96 0.43
N SER A 214 15.56 -1.36 -0.14
CA SER A 214 16.83 -1.46 0.59
C SER A 214 17.39 -0.10 1.03
N VAL A 215 16.99 0.99 0.35
CA VAL A 215 17.49 2.35 0.60
C VAL A 215 16.49 3.17 1.40
N PHE A 216 15.19 3.03 1.12
CA PHE A 216 14.13 3.84 1.71
C PHE A 216 13.25 3.01 2.65
N PRO A 217 13.30 3.24 3.97
CA PRO A 217 12.44 2.54 4.92
C PRO A 217 10.97 3.01 4.85
N ALA A 218 10.75 4.23 4.37
CA ALA A 218 9.45 4.83 4.08
C ALA A 218 9.58 5.75 2.85
N PRO A 219 8.49 6.05 2.14
CA PRO A 219 7.21 5.37 2.23
C PRO A 219 7.33 3.93 1.71
N ARG A 220 6.59 2.99 2.28
CA ARG A 220 6.46 1.67 1.65
C ARG A 220 5.70 1.83 0.33
N ILE A 221 6.25 1.31 -0.76
CA ILE A 221 5.57 1.35 -2.06
C ILE A 221 4.36 0.45 -2.04
N ASN A 222 3.19 0.99 -2.40
CA ASN A 222 2.01 0.17 -2.60
C ASN A 222 2.01 -0.53 -3.95
N VAL A 223 1.42 -1.72 -3.97
CA VAL A 223 1.15 -2.48 -5.19
C VAL A 223 -0.32 -2.87 -5.23
N ASN A 224 -0.95 -2.65 -6.37
CA ASN A 224 -2.36 -2.98 -6.57
C ASN A 224 -2.52 -4.48 -6.85
N ILE A 225 -3.25 -5.16 -5.97
CA ILE A 225 -3.52 -6.60 -6.02
C ILE A 225 -5.02 -6.82 -6.23
N ASN A 226 -5.38 -7.28 -7.43
CA ASN A 226 -6.76 -7.65 -7.75
C ASN A 226 -7.01 -9.14 -7.54
N HIS A 227 -6.20 -9.98 -8.20
CA HIS A 227 -6.35 -11.45 -8.22
C HIS A 227 -5.01 -12.21 -8.20
N SER A 228 -3.88 -11.49 -8.31
CA SER A 228 -2.58 -12.13 -8.55
C SER A 228 -1.96 -12.66 -7.26
N VAL A 229 -2.03 -13.97 -7.07
CA VAL A 229 -1.36 -14.70 -5.98
C VAL A 229 0.15 -14.48 -6.01
N THR A 230 0.76 -14.54 -7.20
CA THR A 230 2.19 -14.32 -7.38
C THR A 230 2.59 -12.90 -6.97
N ALA A 231 1.82 -11.88 -7.36
CA ALA A 231 2.13 -10.51 -6.95
C ALA A 231 2.01 -10.35 -5.42
N ALA A 232 1.03 -10.98 -4.78
CA ALA A 232 0.91 -10.96 -3.32
C ALA A 232 2.13 -11.60 -2.64
N LYS A 233 2.61 -12.76 -3.12
CA LYS A 233 3.84 -13.43 -2.64
C LYS A 233 5.07 -12.53 -2.78
N ARG A 234 5.26 -11.92 -3.95
CA ARG A 234 6.37 -11.00 -4.23
C ARG A 234 6.34 -9.77 -3.33
N CYS A 235 5.18 -9.13 -3.19
CA CYS A 235 5.02 -7.96 -2.31
C CYS A 235 5.31 -8.29 -0.85
N PHE A 236 4.87 -9.46 -0.38
CA PHE A 236 5.22 -9.95 0.95
C PHE A 236 6.74 -10.12 1.10
N ALA A 237 7.39 -10.77 0.14
CA ALA A 237 8.84 -11.04 0.19
C ALA A 237 9.69 -9.77 0.15
N ASP A 238 9.21 -8.71 -0.51
CA ASP A 238 9.92 -7.45 -0.69
C ASP A 238 9.48 -6.36 0.31
N ASN A 239 8.69 -6.68 1.34
CA ASN A 239 8.12 -5.73 2.32
C ASN A 239 7.33 -4.57 1.69
N LEU A 240 6.72 -4.77 0.53
CA LEU A 240 5.87 -3.79 -0.13
C LEU A 240 4.51 -3.68 0.57
N TYR A 241 3.81 -2.57 0.37
CA TYR A 241 2.46 -2.37 0.88
C TYR A 241 1.42 -2.94 -0.09
N LEU A 242 0.51 -3.79 0.36
CA LEU A 242 -0.49 -4.39 -0.54
C LEU A 242 -1.75 -3.53 -0.57
N ASN A 243 -2.10 -2.97 -1.72
CA ASN A 243 -3.40 -2.37 -1.96
C ASN A 243 -4.33 -3.43 -2.58
N VAL A 244 -5.09 -4.13 -1.74
CA VAL A 244 -5.94 -5.26 -2.13
C VAL A 244 -7.35 -4.77 -2.46
N TRP A 245 -7.78 -4.97 -3.71
CA TRP A 245 -9.07 -4.46 -4.20
C TRP A 245 -9.68 -5.34 -5.30
N PRO A 246 -10.18 -6.54 -4.93
CA PRO A 246 -10.77 -7.50 -5.86
C PRO A 246 -11.91 -6.89 -6.68
N MET A 247 -12.14 -7.47 -7.86
CA MET A 247 -13.09 -6.95 -8.84
C MET A 247 -14.03 -8.05 -9.32
N LYS A 248 -15.34 -7.74 -9.37
CA LYS A 248 -16.32 -8.59 -10.04
C LYS A 248 -16.09 -8.59 -11.55
N PRO A 249 -16.40 -9.67 -12.28
CA PRO A 249 -16.33 -9.67 -13.74
C PRO A 249 -17.00 -8.45 -14.35
N ASP A 250 -16.31 -7.79 -15.28
CA ASP A 250 -16.75 -6.57 -15.99
C ASP A 250 -17.09 -5.36 -15.10
N SER A 251 -16.66 -5.37 -13.83
CA SER A 251 -16.87 -4.27 -12.88
C SER A 251 -15.62 -3.41 -12.72
N ILE A 252 -15.58 -2.61 -11.67
CA ILE A 252 -14.44 -1.75 -11.29
C ILE A 252 -13.61 -2.40 -10.19
N ASN A 253 -12.36 -1.94 -10.01
CA ASN A 253 -11.51 -2.37 -8.89
C ASN A 253 -12.19 -2.07 -7.54
N GLY A 254 -12.01 -2.96 -6.57
CA GLY A 254 -12.62 -2.85 -5.24
C GLY A 254 -14.13 -3.10 -5.22
N SER A 255 -14.69 -3.75 -6.24
CA SER A 255 -16.13 -4.04 -6.34
C SER A 255 -16.56 -5.35 -5.71
N ASP A 256 -15.61 -6.16 -5.23
CA ASP A 256 -15.86 -7.50 -4.69
C ASP A 256 -15.21 -7.74 -3.33
N TRP A 257 -15.67 -8.79 -2.67
CA TRP A 257 -15.10 -9.30 -1.42
C TRP A 257 -13.83 -10.11 -1.71
N ILE A 258 -12.84 -10.04 -0.82
CA ILE A 258 -11.61 -10.86 -0.91
C ILE A 258 -11.95 -12.35 -0.84
N SER A 259 -12.91 -12.72 0.00
CA SER A 259 -13.37 -14.09 0.20
C SER A 259 -13.97 -14.75 -1.05
N ASN A 260 -14.41 -13.96 -2.05
CA ASN A 260 -14.90 -14.50 -3.32
C ASN A 260 -13.77 -15.00 -4.23
N ASP A 261 -12.54 -14.54 -4.02
CA ASP A 261 -11.33 -15.07 -4.65
C ASP A 261 -10.60 -15.99 -3.67
N SER A 262 -10.96 -17.27 -3.67
CA SER A 262 -10.41 -18.26 -2.73
C SER A 262 -8.88 -18.39 -2.77
N ALA A 263 -8.27 -18.18 -3.94
CA ALA A 263 -6.83 -18.29 -4.10
C ALA A 263 -6.13 -17.07 -3.48
N LEU A 264 -6.62 -15.86 -3.77
CA LEU A 264 -6.13 -14.63 -3.15
C LEU A 264 -6.37 -14.61 -1.64
N SER A 265 -7.58 -14.97 -1.19
CA SER A 265 -7.93 -15.06 0.24
C SER A 265 -6.95 -15.96 1.00
N ARG A 266 -6.67 -17.15 0.47
CA ARG A 266 -5.73 -18.10 1.08
C ARG A 266 -4.33 -17.52 1.19
N ILE A 267 -3.78 -16.97 0.10
CA ILE A 267 -2.39 -16.49 0.13
C ILE A 267 -2.21 -15.27 1.04
N LEU A 268 -3.20 -14.36 1.11
CA LEU A 268 -3.13 -13.22 2.02
C LEU A 268 -3.09 -13.67 3.49
N LYS A 269 -3.91 -14.68 3.85
CA LYS A 269 -3.90 -15.29 5.19
C LYS A 269 -2.57 -15.97 5.52
N GLN A 270 -1.98 -16.68 4.56
CA GLN A 270 -0.67 -17.30 4.71
C GLN A 270 0.43 -16.25 4.89
N CYS A 271 0.50 -15.25 4.00
CA CYS A 271 1.43 -14.12 4.13
C CYS A 271 1.26 -13.36 5.44
N SER A 272 0.03 -13.14 5.91
CA SER A 272 -0.24 -12.50 7.20
C SER A 272 0.29 -13.33 8.38
N THR A 273 0.04 -14.64 8.36
CA THR A 273 0.53 -15.56 9.40
C THR A 273 2.05 -15.57 9.45
N LEU A 274 2.70 -15.69 8.29
CA LEU A 274 4.15 -15.62 8.17
C LEU A 274 4.71 -14.27 8.62
N ARG A 275 4.07 -13.15 8.22
CA ARG A 275 4.46 -11.81 8.66
C ARG A 275 4.43 -11.69 10.17
N GLY A 276 3.37 -12.20 10.81
CA GLY A 276 3.25 -12.20 12.27
C GLY A 276 4.36 -13.02 12.94
N ARG A 277 4.70 -14.18 12.38
CA ARG A 277 5.78 -15.05 12.92
C ARG A 277 7.17 -14.42 12.78
N PHE A 278 7.42 -13.72 11.67
CA PHE A 278 8.73 -13.16 11.33
C PHE A 278 8.78 -11.63 11.41
N LEU A 279 7.91 -11.03 12.23
CA LEU A 279 7.68 -9.58 12.23
C LEU A 279 8.95 -8.76 12.44
N ASP A 280 9.83 -9.18 13.36
CA ASP A 280 11.09 -8.49 13.67
C ASP A 280 11.96 -8.28 12.42
N TYR A 281 11.95 -9.21 11.46
CA TYR A 281 12.71 -9.06 10.21
C TYR A 281 12.14 -7.95 9.33
N PHE A 282 10.82 -7.80 9.30
CA PHE A 282 10.15 -6.79 8.47
C PHE A 282 10.18 -5.38 9.07
N THR A 283 10.37 -5.25 10.39
CA THR A 283 10.36 -3.97 11.10
C THR A 283 11.76 -3.50 11.49
N GLU A 284 12.62 -4.41 11.95
CA GLU A 284 13.96 -4.09 12.46
C GLU A 284 15.09 -4.64 11.57
N GLY A 285 14.78 -5.56 10.66
CA GLY A 285 15.76 -6.19 9.78
C GLY A 285 16.21 -5.26 8.66
N LEU A 286 17.50 -5.30 8.34
CA LEU A 286 18.03 -4.69 7.13
C LEU A 286 17.60 -5.54 5.92
N PHE A 287 16.78 -4.97 5.06
CA PHE A 287 16.40 -5.59 3.81
C PHE A 287 17.54 -5.52 2.79
N ILE A 288 18.02 -6.68 2.31
CA ILE A 288 19.12 -6.78 1.34
C ILE A 288 18.68 -7.41 0.02
N GLY A 289 17.39 -7.76 -0.12
CA GLY A 289 16.86 -8.36 -1.36
C GLY A 289 17.63 -9.61 -1.79
N ASP A 290 17.98 -9.68 -3.06
CA ASP A 290 18.77 -10.75 -3.68
C ASP A 290 20.29 -10.65 -3.45
N CYS A 291 20.79 -9.65 -2.72
CA CYS A 291 22.23 -9.50 -2.42
C CYS A 291 22.79 -10.61 -1.51
N ILE A 292 21.93 -11.49 -1.00
CA ILE A 292 22.31 -12.72 -0.32
C ILE A 292 22.88 -13.78 -1.29
N LEU A 293 22.64 -13.63 -2.59
CA LEU A 293 23.06 -14.56 -3.62
C LEU A 293 24.47 -14.25 -4.12
N SER A 294 25.28 -15.29 -4.35
CA SER A 294 26.57 -15.17 -5.02
C SER A 294 26.47 -15.13 -6.56
N GLU A 295 25.32 -15.55 -7.10
CA GLU A 295 25.00 -15.54 -8.53
C GLU A 295 23.49 -15.33 -8.73
N PRO A 296 23.03 -14.73 -9.84
CA PRO A 296 21.60 -14.58 -10.12
C PRO A 296 20.86 -15.94 -10.09
N CYS A 297 19.64 -15.95 -9.56
CA CYS A 297 18.75 -17.13 -9.56
C CYS A 297 17.59 -16.89 -10.53
N PRO A 298 17.73 -17.18 -11.84
CA PRO A 298 16.71 -16.88 -12.84
C PRO A 298 15.43 -17.74 -12.70
N GLU A 299 15.48 -18.82 -11.93
CA GLU A 299 14.35 -19.75 -11.72
C GLU A 299 13.32 -19.23 -10.71
N GLY A 300 13.66 -18.17 -9.95
CA GLY A 300 12.81 -17.70 -8.86
C GLY A 300 13.15 -16.31 -8.36
N GLN A 301 12.43 -15.91 -7.32
CA GLN A 301 12.70 -14.70 -6.56
C GLN A 301 13.28 -15.08 -5.20
N VAL A 302 14.26 -14.30 -4.76
CA VAL A 302 14.87 -14.38 -3.43
C VAL A 302 14.88 -12.99 -2.82
N SER A 303 14.46 -12.91 -1.57
CA SER A 303 14.51 -11.69 -0.76
C SER A 303 15.05 -12.02 0.62
N ALA A 304 15.94 -11.21 1.16
CA ALA A 304 16.55 -11.49 2.46
C ALA A 304 16.56 -10.28 3.40
N TYR A 305 16.50 -10.61 4.70
CA TYR A 305 16.48 -9.67 5.82
C TYR A 305 17.55 -10.06 6.84
N VAL A 306 18.33 -9.09 7.29
CA VAL A 306 19.44 -9.30 8.22
C VAL A 306 19.12 -8.65 9.56
N LEU A 307 19.15 -9.45 10.62
CA LEU A 307 19.22 -9.00 12.01
C LEU A 307 20.64 -9.28 12.55
N PRO A 308 21.05 -8.65 13.68
CA PRO A 308 22.42 -8.80 14.18
C PRO A 308 22.89 -10.24 14.44
N ASP A 309 21.97 -11.13 14.80
CA ASP A 309 22.25 -12.51 15.20
C ASP A 309 21.56 -13.57 14.32
N ARG A 310 20.82 -13.15 13.28
CA ARG A 310 20.05 -14.07 12.43
C ARG A 310 19.66 -13.44 11.09
N LEU A 311 19.39 -14.28 10.09
CA LEU A 311 19.01 -13.85 8.75
C LEU A 311 17.79 -14.64 8.28
N LEU A 312 16.87 -14.00 7.58
CA LEU A 312 15.71 -14.63 6.95
C LEU A 312 15.86 -14.54 5.44
N VAL A 313 15.74 -15.67 4.75
CA VAL A 313 15.57 -15.73 3.30
C VAL A 313 14.13 -16.11 3.00
N ILE A 314 13.51 -15.45 2.04
CA ILE A 314 12.20 -15.77 1.48
C ILE A 314 12.41 -16.08 0.00
N ALA A 315 11.94 -17.24 -0.46
CA ALA A 315 12.15 -17.70 -1.83
C ALA A 315 10.92 -18.42 -2.40
N PHE A 316 10.71 -18.28 -3.71
CA PHE A 316 9.74 -19.05 -4.49
C PHE A 316 10.09 -19.01 -5.99
N ALA A 317 9.70 -20.05 -6.72
CA ALA A 317 9.91 -20.26 -8.14
C ALA A 317 8.90 -19.49 -8.98
N GLU A 318 9.33 -19.11 -10.17
CA GLU A 318 8.48 -18.46 -11.15
C GLU A 318 7.49 -19.44 -11.81
N SER A 319 7.84 -20.71 -11.89
CA SER A 319 7.03 -21.75 -12.57
C SER A 319 6.78 -22.98 -11.71
N GLU A 320 5.63 -23.62 -11.95
CA GLU A 320 5.28 -24.90 -11.33
C GLU A 320 6.14 -26.05 -11.81
N GLY A 321 6.67 -26.83 -10.86
CA GLY A 321 7.55 -27.96 -11.16
C GLY A 321 9.05 -27.62 -11.20
N GLU A 322 9.44 -26.36 -11.03
CA GLU A 322 10.85 -25.95 -11.02
C GLU A 322 11.45 -25.98 -9.61
N THR A 323 12.59 -26.67 -9.45
CA THR A 323 13.35 -26.69 -8.20
C THR A 323 14.29 -25.50 -8.18
N LEU A 324 14.23 -24.65 -7.15
CA LEU A 324 15.20 -23.57 -7.00
C LEU A 324 16.53 -24.10 -6.47
N GLN A 325 17.61 -23.55 -6.99
CA GLN A 325 18.97 -23.81 -6.51
C GLN A 325 19.72 -22.50 -6.23
N PRO A 326 19.22 -21.66 -5.31
CA PRO A 326 19.92 -20.44 -4.93
C PRO A 326 21.28 -20.79 -4.33
N ASN A 327 22.26 -19.94 -4.64
CA ASN A 327 23.61 -20.04 -4.12
C ASN A 327 23.86 -18.87 -3.16
N PHE A 328 23.80 -19.15 -1.86
CA PHE A 328 23.86 -18.13 -0.82
C PHE A 328 25.31 -17.85 -0.38
N ASP A 329 25.59 -16.57 -0.09
CA ASP A 329 26.78 -16.12 0.62
C ASP A 329 26.37 -15.36 1.89
N LEU A 330 26.46 -16.03 3.03
CA LEU A 330 26.09 -15.48 4.34
C LEU A 330 27.22 -14.62 4.93
N SER A 331 28.45 -14.79 4.46
CA SER A 331 29.65 -14.23 5.08
C SER A 331 29.70 -12.70 5.18
N PRO A 332 29.12 -11.91 4.24
CA PRO A 332 29.06 -10.47 4.39
C PRO A 332 28.02 -10.01 5.42
N TRP A 333 27.05 -10.87 5.76
CA TRP A 333 25.81 -10.48 6.42
C TRP A 333 25.69 -10.99 7.85
N LEU A 334 26.23 -12.17 8.14
CA LEU A 334 26.24 -12.78 9.47
C LEU A 334 27.66 -13.19 9.86
N SER A 335 28.03 -12.90 11.11
CA SER A 335 29.29 -13.36 11.69
C SER A 335 29.08 -14.64 12.48
N SER A 336 29.86 -15.68 12.17
CA SER A 336 29.91 -16.93 12.94
C SER A 336 31.33 -17.22 13.43
N PRO A 337 31.57 -17.39 14.74
CA PRO A 337 32.89 -17.76 15.26
C PRO A 337 33.40 -19.11 14.75
N SER A 338 32.48 -20.06 14.50
CA SER A 338 32.77 -21.38 13.96
C SER A 338 32.89 -21.38 12.43
N GLY A 339 32.39 -20.32 11.77
CA GLY A 339 32.19 -20.30 10.31
C GLY A 339 30.99 -21.13 9.85
N GLU A 340 30.25 -21.74 10.79
CA GLU A 340 29.06 -22.55 10.53
C GLU A 340 27.78 -21.81 10.92
N TYR A 341 26.72 -22.06 10.16
CA TYR A 341 25.40 -21.49 10.34
C TYR A 341 24.38 -22.61 10.39
N ARG A 342 23.49 -22.54 11.38
CA ARG A 342 22.32 -23.40 11.46
C ARG A 342 21.19 -22.76 10.67
N TRP A 343 20.47 -23.57 9.92
CA TRP A 343 19.28 -23.10 9.22
C TRP A 343 18.05 -23.92 9.58
N THR A 344 16.89 -23.30 9.48
CA THR A 344 15.56 -23.90 9.63
C THR A 344 14.68 -23.43 8.48
N SER A 345 14.04 -24.36 7.79
CA SER A 345 13.12 -24.07 6.69
C SER A 345 11.67 -24.17 7.15
N PHE A 346 10.86 -23.23 6.67
CA PHE A 346 9.43 -23.10 6.95
C PHE A 346 8.64 -23.14 5.66
N ASP A 347 7.50 -23.84 5.68
CA ASP A 347 6.56 -23.83 4.57
C ASP A 347 5.68 -22.57 4.57
N VAL A 348 4.78 -22.46 3.59
CA VAL A 348 3.87 -21.32 3.41
C VAL A 348 2.86 -21.15 4.55
N ASP A 349 2.61 -22.21 5.32
CA ASP A 349 1.76 -22.16 6.53
C ASP A 349 2.60 -21.86 7.79
N GLY A 350 3.92 -21.73 7.63
CA GLY A 350 4.87 -21.43 8.67
C GLY A 350 5.30 -22.65 9.47
N HIS A 351 5.06 -23.89 9.04
CA HIS A 351 5.54 -25.08 9.75
C HIS A 351 7.01 -25.36 9.45
N GLU A 352 7.76 -25.69 10.49
CA GLU A 352 9.14 -26.18 10.36
C GLU A 352 9.13 -27.56 9.72
N TYR A 353 9.95 -27.76 8.69
CA TYR A 353 10.02 -29.08 8.03
C TYR A 353 11.45 -29.57 7.78
N GLU A 354 12.47 -28.71 7.87
CA GLU A 354 13.85 -29.10 7.65
C GLU A 354 14.81 -28.21 8.44
N THR A 355 15.88 -28.79 8.95
CA THR A 355 16.96 -28.06 9.64
C THR A 355 18.30 -28.63 9.24
N GLY A 356 19.33 -27.79 9.19
CA GLY A 356 20.68 -28.25 8.90
C GLY A 356 21.75 -27.27 9.34
N THR A 357 22.98 -27.57 8.94
CA THR A 357 24.15 -26.72 9.16
C THR A 357 24.94 -26.58 7.86
N ALA A 358 25.46 -25.39 7.58
CA ALA A 358 26.32 -25.14 6.42
C ALA A 358 27.43 -24.12 6.75
N GLY A 359 28.52 -24.15 5.99
CA GLY A 359 29.56 -23.11 6.06
C GLY A 359 29.09 -21.78 5.44
N GLY A 360 29.84 -20.69 5.62
CA GLY A 360 29.36 -19.34 5.31
C GLY A 360 29.24 -18.89 3.85
N GLY A 361 29.77 -19.62 2.87
CA GLY A 361 29.77 -19.17 1.48
C GLY A 361 29.59 -20.29 0.47
N GLY A 362 28.90 -19.98 -0.64
CA GLY A 362 28.67 -20.93 -1.74
C GLY A 362 27.64 -22.00 -1.41
N ILE A 363 26.65 -21.69 -0.57
CA ILE A 363 25.68 -22.66 -0.06
C ILE A 363 24.58 -22.86 -1.10
N ARG A 364 24.52 -24.07 -1.66
CA ARG A 364 23.42 -24.48 -2.54
C ARG A 364 22.40 -25.29 -1.77
N LEU A 365 21.22 -24.73 -1.57
CA LEU A 365 20.06 -25.46 -1.04
C LEU A 365 19.08 -25.73 -2.17
N GLY A 366 18.75 -27.00 -2.39
CA GLY A 366 17.66 -27.36 -3.30
C GLY A 366 16.33 -27.10 -2.62
N ILE A 367 15.54 -26.16 -3.14
CA ILE A 367 14.16 -25.94 -2.68
C ILE A 367 13.25 -26.76 -3.61
N PRO A 368 12.62 -27.85 -3.12
CA PRO A 368 11.86 -28.78 -3.96
C PRO A 368 10.75 -28.09 -4.74
N ALA A 369 10.55 -28.50 -6.00
CA ALA A 369 9.58 -27.89 -6.91
C ALA A 369 8.13 -27.80 -6.40
N ASP A 370 7.68 -28.83 -5.68
CA ASP A 370 6.34 -28.89 -5.07
C ASP A 370 6.15 -27.87 -3.94
N LYS A 371 7.26 -27.41 -3.37
CA LYS A 371 7.29 -26.34 -2.36
C LYS A 371 7.76 -25.02 -2.94
N ALA A 372 8.51 -25.03 -4.05
CA ALA A 372 9.14 -23.86 -4.61
C ALA A 372 8.12 -22.94 -5.26
N THR A 373 7.04 -23.44 -5.85
CA THR A 373 5.93 -22.55 -6.24
C THR A 373 5.22 -21.92 -5.06
N ASP A 374 5.35 -22.52 -3.89
CA ASP A 374 4.93 -21.96 -2.63
C ASP A 374 6.06 -21.18 -1.97
N LEU A 375 5.64 -20.34 -1.04
CA LEU A 375 6.54 -19.43 -0.37
C LEU A 375 7.34 -20.25 0.66
N VAL A 376 8.66 -20.29 0.51
CA VAL A 376 9.57 -20.96 1.44
C VAL A 376 10.36 -19.90 2.19
N LEU A 377 10.49 -20.07 3.50
CA LEU A 377 11.34 -19.22 4.32
C LEU A 377 12.46 -20.06 4.93
N ILE A 378 13.66 -19.48 5.00
CA ILE A 378 14.84 -20.13 5.59
C ILE A 378 15.45 -19.15 6.59
N GLU A 379 15.39 -19.51 7.88
CA GLU A 379 16.01 -18.72 8.95
C GLU A 379 17.41 -19.28 9.25
N TRP A 380 18.42 -18.42 9.22
CA TRP A 380 19.82 -18.72 9.50
C TRP A 380 20.27 -18.10 10.82
N LYS A 381 21.05 -18.85 11.60
CA LYS A 381 21.66 -18.41 12.86
C LYS A 381 23.11 -18.88 12.94
N PRO A 382 24.05 -18.06 13.46
CA PRO A 382 25.40 -18.53 13.79
C PRO A 382 25.35 -19.74 14.74
N SER A 383 26.22 -20.73 14.54
CA SER A 383 26.30 -21.96 15.37
C SER A 383 27.22 -21.83 16.56
#